data_AF-A0A8K1G3D2-F1
#
_entry.id   AF-A0A8K1G3D2-F1
#
_cell.length_a   1.000
_cell.length_b   1.000
_cell.length_c   1.000
_cell.angle_alpha   90.00
_cell.angle_beta   90.00
_cell.angle_gamma   90.00
#
_symmetry.space_group_name_H-M   'P 1'
#
loop_
_entity.id
_entity.type
_entity.pdbx_description
1 polymer ?
#
loop_
_entity_poly.entity_id
_entity_poly.type
_entity_poly.pdbx_seq_one_letter_code
_entity_poly.pdbx_strand_id
1 'polypeptide(L)'
;MLEDPETAGDINGDEITLKHLMGKSNWEMPAKQASDIPRPVLEKVTWLVEKAFLEMRPSGPLQYYLDIFQGPNEHYLQFIEKLSAAVDQQVEEDIARKQVVRSLAFTHANEICKKAILTLPKKPKPTLQDHIQVVMEVVLMMTPGCPGRRDHHQTVAAATEAADTPAMMPTPHTPGQMRQPYKGPVDRPCVGKREH
;
A
#
# COMPACT_ATOMS: atom_id res chain seq x y z
N MET A 1 3.51 38.27 -31.26
CA MET A 1 4.75 37.75 -31.88
C MET A 1 5.56 37.17 -30.75
N LEU A 2 5.77 35.85 -30.73
CA LEU A 2 6.81 35.29 -29.89
C LEU A 2 8.13 35.65 -30.56
N GLU A 3 8.91 36.51 -29.93
CA GLU A 3 10.31 36.66 -30.29
C GLU A 3 11.04 35.40 -29.82
N ASP A 4 11.84 34.82 -30.71
CA ASP A 4 12.57 33.59 -30.46
C ASP A 4 13.38 33.70 -29.15
N PRO A 5 13.26 32.73 -28.22
CA PRO A 5 13.93 32.78 -26.92
C PRO A 5 15.46 32.65 -27.02
N GLU A 6 16.01 32.39 -28.20
CA GLU A 6 17.46 32.39 -28.47
C GLU A 6 18.06 33.80 -28.65
N THR A 7 17.25 34.87 -28.65
CA THR A 7 17.74 36.26 -28.79
C THR A 7 17.30 37.16 -27.63
N ALA A 8 17.05 36.59 -26.45
CA ALA A 8 16.74 37.40 -25.28
C ALA A 8 18.01 38.11 -24.80
N GLY A 9 18.03 39.44 -24.94
CA GLY A 9 18.99 40.32 -24.28
C GLY A 9 18.46 40.76 -22.90
N ASP A 10 19.34 41.18 -22.01
CA ASP A 10 19.00 41.81 -20.74
C ASP A 10 18.36 43.20 -20.95
N ILE A 11 18.02 43.93 -19.88
CA ILE A 11 17.44 45.28 -20.03
C ILE A 11 18.37 46.28 -20.75
N ASN A 12 19.66 45.98 -20.83
CA ASN A 12 20.69 46.78 -21.49
C ASN A 12 20.93 46.33 -22.95
N GLY A 13 20.28 45.24 -23.38
CA GLY A 13 20.45 44.64 -24.69
C GLY A 13 21.64 43.66 -24.80
N ASP A 14 22.26 43.29 -23.67
CA ASP A 14 23.35 42.30 -23.63
C ASP A 14 22.79 40.87 -23.65
N GLU A 15 23.45 39.94 -24.34
CA GLU A 15 23.01 38.54 -24.42
C GLU A 15 22.89 37.88 -23.03
N ILE A 16 21.80 37.12 -22.81
CA ILE A 16 21.61 36.33 -21.59
C ILE A 16 22.61 35.17 -21.55
N THR A 17 23.72 35.39 -20.85
CA THR A 17 24.76 34.37 -20.61
C THR A 17 24.44 33.45 -19.43
N LEU A 18 25.13 32.30 -19.35
CA LEU A 18 25.05 31.34 -18.24
C LEU A 18 25.28 31.98 -16.85
N LYS A 19 26.08 33.04 -16.75
CA LYS A 19 26.33 33.74 -15.48
C LYS A 19 25.08 34.40 -14.89
N HIS A 20 24.19 34.91 -15.75
CA HIS A 20 22.89 35.47 -15.35
C HIS A 20 22.02 34.38 -14.72
N LEU A 21 21.91 33.24 -15.41
CA LEU A 21 21.06 32.12 -15.01
C LEU A 21 21.52 31.46 -13.71
N MET A 22 22.83 31.43 -13.47
CA MET A 22 23.42 30.84 -12.27
C MET A 22 23.58 31.84 -11.09
N GLY A 23 23.27 33.12 -11.29
CA GLY A 23 23.52 34.17 -10.28
C GLY A 23 24.97 34.26 -9.84
N LYS A 24 25.92 34.12 -10.78
CA LYS A 24 27.37 34.11 -10.48
C LYS A 24 28.03 35.43 -10.86
N SER A 25 29.16 35.74 -10.21
CA SER A 25 29.96 36.94 -10.49
C SER A 25 29.16 38.22 -10.22
N ASN A 26 28.99 39.10 -11.21
CA ASN A 26 28.26 40.36 -11.07
C ASN A 26 26.73 40.19 -10.92
N TRP A 27 26.25 38.94 -10.82
CA TRP A 27 24.83 38.57 -10.73
C TRP A 27 24.48 37.92 -9.39
N GLU A 28 25.39 37.94 -8.41
CA GLU A 28 25.14 37.38 -7.07
C GLU A 28 24.10 38.17 -6.27
N MET A 29 23.89 39.45 -6.60
CA MET A 29 22.95 40.32 -5.90
C MET A 29 21.51 40.15 -6.44
N PRO A 30 20.55 39.68 -5.62
CA PRO A 30 19.18 39.43 -6.08
C PRO A 30 18.47 40.69 -6.62
N ALA A 31 18.74 41.85 -6.02
CA ALA A 31 18.16 43.12 -6.45
C ALA A 31 18.55 43.47 -7.89
N LYS A 32 19.80 43.18 -8.28
CA LYS A 32 20.29 43.41 -9.64
C LYS A 32 19.70 42.39 -10.63
N GLN A 33 19.55 41.13 -10.22
CA GLN A 33 18.88 40.13 -11.04
C GLN A 33 17.42 40.53 -11.32
N ALA A 34 16.72 41.04 -10.30
CA ALA A 34 15.32 41.45 -10.41
C ALA A 34 15.12 42.71 -11.28
N SER A 35 16.09 43.63 -11.31
CA SER A 35 16.04 44.82 -12.15
C SER A 35 16.48 44.54 -13.58
N ASP A 36 17.57 43.79 -13.77
CA ASP A 36 18.29 43.77 -15.04
C ASP A 36 18.00 42.51 -15.88
N ILE A 37 17.50 41.42 -15.28
CA ILE A 37 17.09 40.22 -16.04
C ILE A 37 15.63 40.35 -16.45
N PRO A 38 15.29 40.22 -17.75
CA PRO A 38 13.92 40.31 -18.22
C PRO A 38 13.04 39.25 -17.56
N ARG A 39 11.83 39.66 -17.18
CA ARG A 39 10.84 38.77 -16.56
C ARG A 39 10.56 37.47 -17.35
N PRO A 40 10.46 37.47 -18.71
CA PRO A 40 10.28 36.22 -19.46
C PRO A 40 11.41 35.21 -19.27
N VAL A 41 12.64 35.68 -19.07
CA VAL A 41 13.81 34.83 -18.80
C VAL A 41 13.70 34.21 -17.40
N LEU A 42 13.33 35.00 -16.39
CA LEU A 42 13.13 34.50 -15.02
C LEU A 42 12.01 33.47 -14.92
N GLU A 43 10.90 33.69 -15.63
CA GLU A 43 9.78 32.74 -15.70
C GLU A 43 10.21 31.43 -16.39
N LYS A 44 11.00 31.51 -17.46
CA LYS A 44 11.53 30.33 -18.15
C LYS A 44 12.51 29.54 -17.27
N VAL A 45 13.40 30.22 -16.54
CA VAL A 45 14.32 29.58 -15.59
C VAL A 45 13.53 28.89 -14.48
N THR A 46 12.50 29.53 -13.94
CA THR A 46 11.64 28.93 -12.92
C THR A 46 11.02 27.62 -13.43
N TRP A 47 10.41 27.64 -14.63
CA TRP A 47 9.85 26.43 -15.23
C TRP A 47 10.91 25.33 -15.46
N LEU A 48 12.11 25.70 -15.91
CA LEU A 48 13.21 24.75 -16.11
C LEU A 48 13.71 24.15 -14.79
N VAL A 49 13.82 24.95 -13.74
CA VAL A 49 14.23 24.52 -12.40
C VAL A 49 13.18 23.60 -11.78
N GLU A 50 11.89 23.95 -11.91
CA GLU A 50 10.78 23.09 -11.47
C GLU A 50 10.81 21.74 -12.20
N LYS A 51 10.96 21.78 -13.53
CA LYS A 51 11.05 20.57 -14.34
C LYS A 51 12.26 19.72 -13.94
N ALA A 52 13.45 20.32 -13.81
CA ALA A 52 14.65 19.62 -13.41
C ALA A 52 14.51 19.04 -11.99
N PHE A 53 13.90 19.78 -11.06
CA PHE A 53 13.65 19.31 -9.70
C PHE A 53 12.74 18.09 -9.66
N LEU A 54 11.70 18.05 -10.48
CA LEU A 54 10.81 16.90 -10.59
C LEU A 54 11.48 15.69 -11.28
N GLU A 55 12.42 15.93 -12.19
CA GLU A 55 13.20 14.88 -12.86
C GLU A 55 14.38 14.37 -12.01
N MET A 56 14.85 15.15 -11.03
CA MET A 56 15.90 14.73 -10.13
C MET A 56 15.45 13.53 -9.29
N ARG A 57 16.12 12.40 -9.49
CA ARG A 57 15.96 11.21 -8.65
C ARG A 57 16.48 11.53 -7.24
N PRO A 58 15.76 11.18 -6.16
CA PRO A 58 16.24 11.44 -4.80
C PRO A 58 17.60 10.77 -4.59
N SER A 59 18.59 11.57 -4.18
CA SER A 59 19.96 11.13 -3.95
C SER A 59 20.03 10.32 -2.65
N GLY A 60 20.32 9.03 -2.78
CA GLY A 60 20.51 8.09 -1.68
C GLY A 60 20.83 6.68 -2.19
N PRO A 61 21.26 5.74 -1.32
CA PRO A 61 21.42 4.35 -1.70
C PRO A 61 20.10 3.82 -2.29
N LEU A 62 20.16 3.32 -3.52
CA LEU A 62 18.98 2.76 -4.17
C LEU A 62 18.61 1.45 -3.46
N GLN A 63 17.52 1.45 -2.70
CA GLN A 63 16.94 0.22 -2.18
C GLN A 63 16.14 -0.46 -3.30
N TYR A 64 16.59 -1.64 -3.73
CA TYR A 64 15.91 -2.38 -4.80
C TYR A 64 14.55 -2.88 -4.32
N TYR A 65 13.50 -2.69 -5.11
CA TYR A 65 12.14 -2.99 -4.65
C TYR A 65 11.91 -4.48 -4.35
N LEU A 66 12.69 -5.39 -4.95
CA LEU A 66 12.63 -6.82 -4.63
C LEU A 66 13.27 -7.18 -3.27
N ASP A 67 14.09 -6.30 -2.71
CA ASP A 67 14.75 -6.54 -1.42
C ASP A 67 13.98 -5.93 -0.24
N ILE A 68 12.82 -5.34 -0.50
CA ILE A 68 11.96 -4.76 0.53
C ILE A 68 11.06 -5.84 1.11
N PHE A 69 11.35 -6.23 2.35
CA PHE A 69 10.54 -7.14 3.15
C PHE A 69 10.01 -6.44 4.39
N GLN A 70 8.79 -6.81 4.80
CA GLN A 70 8.24 -6.31 6.05
C GLN A 70 9.01 -6.90 7.23
N GLY A 71 9.50 -6.05 8.13
CA GLY A 71 10.11 -6.50 9.38
C GLY A 71 9.14 -7.27 10.28
N PRO A 72 9.65 -8.05 11.26
CA PRO A 72 8.81 -8.85 12.16
C PRO A 72 7.85 -8.00 13.01
N ASN A 73 8.27 -6.79 13.40
CA ASN A 73 7.50 -5.84 14.20
C ASN A 73 7.13 -4.56 13.41
N GLU A 74 7.32 -4.57 12.10
CA GLU A 74 7.06 -3.40 11.27
C GLU A 74 5.57 -3.29 10.92
N HIS A 75 5.02 -2.07 11.04
CA HIS A 75 3.66 -1.80 10.60
C HIS A 75 3.49 -2.02 9.09
N TYR A 76 2.41 -2.69 8.71
CA TYR A 76 2.16 -3.02 7.32
C TYR A 76 2.08 -1.77 6.42
N LEU A 77 1.45 -0.69 6.88
CA LEU A 77 1.37 0.56 6.13
C LEU A 77 2.76 1.16 5.85
N GLN A 78 3.64 1.18 6.85
CA GLN A 78 5.02 1.66 6.71
C GLN A 78 5.82 0.83 5.69
N PHE A 79 5.62 -0.50 5.71
CA PHE A 79 6.19 -1.38 4.70
C PHE A 79 5.67 -1.06 3.29
N ILE A 80 4.36 -0.85 3.12
CA ILE A 80 3.75 -0.49 1.83
C ILE A 80 4.25 0.85 1.32
N GLU A 81 4.44 1.84 2.18
CA GLU A 81 4.99 3.15 1.81
C GLU A 81 6.43 3.02 1.26
N LYS A 82 7.31 2.29 1.95
CA LYS A 82 8.67 2.02 1.46
C LYS A 82 8.67 1.27 0.13
N LEU A 83 7.84 0.23 0.03
CA LEU A 83 7.72 -0.58 -1.18
C LEU A 83 7.22 0.26 -2.36
N SER A 84 6.18 1.08 -2.14
CA SER A 84 5.60 1.93 -3.17
C SER A 84 6.60 2.97 -3.64
N ALA A 85 7.29 3.65 -2.72
CA ALA A 85 8.32 4.62 -3.05
C ALA A 85 9.46 4.01 -3.90
N ALA A 86 9.92 2.80 -3.56
CA ALA A 86 10.96 2.12 -4.32
C ALA A 86 10.49 1.69 -5.72
N VAL A 87 9.24 1.22 -5.85
CA VAL A 87 8.65 0.86 -7.14
C VAL A 87 8.41 2.09 -8.01
N ASP A 88 7.88 3.19 -7.43
CA ASP A 88 7.69 4.46 -8.12
C ASP A 88 8.99 5.01 -8.70
N GLN A 89 10.11 4.78 -8.03
CA GLN A 89 11.42 5.21 -8.47
C GLN A 89 12.05 4.29 -9.54
N GLN A 90 11.62 3.03 -9.65
CA GLN A 90 12.28 1.99 -10.46
C GLN A 90 11.44 1.48 -11.63
N VAL A 91 10.13 1.76 -11.64
CA VAL A 91 9.18 1.25 -12.64
C VAL A 91 8.41 2.42 -13.25
N GLU A 92 8.63 2.68 -14.53
CA GLU A 92 8.02 3.84 -15.22
C GLU A 92 6.51 3.65 -15.50
N GLU A 93 6.07 2.41 -15.76
CA GLU A 93 4.71 2.14 -16.21
C GLU A 93 3.72 2.00 -15.03
N ASP A 94 2.69 2.85 -15.01
CA ASP A 94 1.73 2.99 -13.91
C ASP A 94 0.97 1.70 -13.56
N ILE A 95 0.57 0.93 -14.57
CA ILE A 95 -0.18 -0.32 -14.37
C ILE A 95 0.75 -1.36 -13.73
N ALA A 96 2.00 -1.46 -14.20
CA ALA A 96 3.04 -2.33 -13.68
C ALA A 96 3.37 -1.96 -12.24
N ARG A 97 3.48 -0.66 -11.90
CA ARG A 97 3.68 -0.21 -10.51
C ARG A 97 2.62 -0.78 -9.58
N LYS A 98 1.34 -0.58 -9.92
CA LYS A 98 0.21 -1.08 -9.13
C LYS A 98 0.22 -2.60 -9.00
N GLN A 99 0.58 -3.31 -10.06
CA GLN A 99 0.65 -4.77 -10.06
C GLN A 99 1.81 -5.30 -9.21
N VAL A 100 3.00 -4.73 -9.36
CA VAL A 100 4.21 -5.09 -8.61
C VAL A 100 4.01 -4.82 -7.13
N VAL A 101 3.58 -3.60 -6.76
CA VAL A 101 3.30 -3.26 -5.35
C VAL A 101 2.29 -4.21 -4.76
N ARG A 102 1.17 -4.49 -5.42
CA ARG A 102 0.17 -5.43 -4.90
C ARG A 102 0.73 -6.85 -4.73
N SER A 103 1.54 -7.32 -5.68
CA SER A 103 2.12 -8.66 -5.62
C SER A 103 3.09 -8.77 -4.43
N LEU A 104 4.02 -7.83 -4.32
CA LEU A 104 5.04 -7.82 -3.28
C LEU A 104 4.47 -7.50 -1.90
N ALA A 105 3.43 -6.67 -1.83
CA ALA A 105 2.66 -6.40 -0.63
C ALA A 105 2.16 -7.67 0.04
N PHE A 106 1.83 -8.71 -0.73
CA PHE A 106 1.46 -10.01 -0.19
C PHE A 106 2.65 -10.94 0.02
N THR A 107 3.53 -11.09 -0.97
CA THR A 107 4.62 -12.08 -0.90
C THR A 107 5.69 -11.72 0.13
N HIS A 108 5.98 -10.43 0.32
CA HIS A 108 7.03 -9.93 1.21
C HIS A 108 6.50 -9.47 2.58
N ALA A 109 5.19 -9.58 2.80
CA ALA A 109 4.61 -9.35 4.11
C ALA A 109 5.08 -10.38 5.14
N ASN A 110 5.03 -9.98 6.41
CA ASN A 110 5.25 -10.89 7.52
C ASN A 110 4.07 -11.88 7.66
N GLU A 111 4.27 -12.94 8.45
CA GLU A 111 3.31 -14.05 8.57
C GLU A 111 1.95 -13.63 9.13
N ILE A 112 1.91 -12.64 10.03
CA ILE A 112 0.66 -12.13 10.60
C ILE A 112 -0.15 -11.42 9.51
N CYS A 113 0.50 -10.53 8.74
CA CYS A 113 -0.15 -9.78 7.67
C CYS A 113 -0.57 -10.70 6.51
N LYS A 114 0.26 -11.69 6.14
CA LYS A 114 -0.09 -12.71 5.14
C LYS A 114 -1.37 -13.46 5.52
N LYS A 115 -1.48 -13.89 6.78
CA LYS A 115 -2.68 -14.58 7.27
C LYS A 115 -3.91 -13.68 7.24
N ALA A 116 -3.78 -12.40 7.59
CA ALA A 116 -4.87 -11.43 7.48
C ALA A 116 -5.33 -11.26 6.02
N ILE A 117 -4.39 -11.07 5.08
CA ILE A 117 -4.69 -10.89 3.65
C ILE A 117 -5.38 -12.14 3.06
N LEU A 118 -5.01 -13.34 3.50
CA LEU A 118 -5.63 -14.60 3.03
C LEU A 118 -7.11 -14.76 3.43
N THR A 119 -7.63 -13.94 4.34
CA THR A 119 -9.07 -13.93 4.68
C THR A 119 -9.92 -13.24 3.60
N LEU A 120 -9.30 -12.45 2.73
CA LEU A 120 -10.01 -11.75 1.65
C LEU A 120 -10.53 -12.75 0.59
N PRO A 121 -11.69 -12.45 -0.02
CA PRO A 121 -12.21 -13.25 -1.12
C PRO A 121 -11.28 -13.19 -2.33
N LYS A 122 -11.09 -14.34 -3.01
CA LYS A 122 -10.22 -14.41 -4.21
C LYS A 122 -10.84 -13.76 -5.46
N LYS A 123 -12.15 -13.53 -5.46
CA LYS A 123 -12.92 -12.95 -6.57
C LYS A 123 -13.91 -11.93 -6.02
N PRO A 124 -13.85 -10.65 -6.45
CA PRO A 124 -12.85 -10.06 -7.36
C PRO A 124 -11.43 -10.13 -6.78
N LYS A 125 -10.41 -9.94 -7.63
CA LYS A 125 -9.01 -9.99 -7.18
C LYS A 125 -8.78 -8.87 -6.15
N PRO A 126 -8.28 -9.18 -4.94
CA PRO A 126 -8.02 -8.16 -3.92
C PRO A 126 -7.17 -7.00 -4.44
N THR A 127 -7.48 -5.80 -3.95
CA THR A 127 -6.72 -4.58 -4.20
C THR A 127 -5.71 -4.35 -3.07
N LEU A 128 -4.74 -3.46 -3.31
CA LEU A 128 -3.80 -3.06 -2.26
C LEU A 128 -4.52 -2.43 -1.05
N GLN A 129 -5.62 -1.70 -1.29
CA GLN A 129 -6.43 -1.10 -0.24
C GLN A 129 -7.13 -2.17 0.61
N ASP A 130 -7.67 -3.22 -0.01
CA ASP A 130 -8.26 -4.34 0.73
C ASP A 130 -7.23 -5.00 1.65
N HIS A 131 -5.97 -5.15 1.18
CA HIS A 131 -4.89 -5.66 2.01
C HIS A 131 -4.61 -4.76 3.22
N ILE A 132 -4.55 -3.43 3.03
CA ILE A 132 -4.30 -2.48 4.11
C ILE A 132 -5.43 -2.52 5.15
N GLN A 133 -6.68 -2.50 4.69
CA GLN A 133 -7.85 -2.51 5.57
C GLN A 133 -7.93 -3.76 6.42
N VAL A 134 -7.79 -4.94 5.82
CA VAL A 134 -7.91 -6.22 6.56
C VAL A 134 -6.76 -6.40 7.56
N VAL A 135 -5.54 -5.97 7.21
CA VAL A 135 -4.40 -6.06 8.13
C VAL A 135 -4.61 -5.11 9.31
N MET A 136 -5.09 -3.88 9.06
CA MET A 136 -5.39 -2.93 10.13
C MET A 136 -6.49 -3.46 11.05
N GLU A 137 -7.55 -4.05 10.50
CA GLU A 137 -8.64 -4.68 11.27
C GLU A 137 -8.13 -5.82 12.15
N VAL A 138 -7.35 -6.75 11.58
CA VAL A 138 -6.82 -7.91 12.32
C VAL A 138 -5.83 -7.48 13.41
N VAL A 139 -4.95 -6.52 13.13
CA VAL A 139 -3.99 -6.00 14.13
C VAL A 139 -4.73 -5.35 15.30
N LEU A 140 -5.78 -4.57 15.04
CA LEU A 140 -6.61 -3.99 16.10
C LEU A 140 -7.31 -5.07 16.93
N MET A 141 -7.80 -6.15 16.32
CA MET A 141 -8.41 -7.28 17.04
C MET A 141 -7.42 -8.08 17.90
N MET A 142 -6.13 -8.07 17.56
CA MET A 142 -5.07 -8.74 18.31
C MET A 142 -4.50 -7.89 19.47
N THR A 143 -4.84 -6.60 19.56
CA THR A 143 -4.46 -5.79 20.72
C THR A 143 -5.32 -6.15 21.93
N PRO A 144 -4.75 -6.47 23.10
CA PRO A 144 -5.51 -6.71 24.30
C PRO A 144 -6.07 -5.38 24.82
N GLY A 145 -7.26 -5.02 24.32
CA GLY A 145 -7.90 -3.74 24.60
C GLY A 145 -9.36 -3.70 24.11
N CYS A 146 -10.21 -4.44 24.83
CA CYS A 146 -11.68 -4.36 24.88
C CYS A 146 -12.52 -5.23 23.90
N PRO A 147 -13.55 -5.93 24.42
CA PRO A 147 -14.31 -6.94 23.70
C PRO A 147 -15.47 -6.35 22.91
N GLY A 148 -15.74 -6.92 21.74
CA GLY A 148 -16.89 -6.55 20.91
C GLY A 148 -17.32 -7.67 19.99
N ARG A 149 -17.64 -8.83 20.57
CA ARG A 149 -18.35 -9.91 19.88
C ARG A 149 -19.71 -9.38 19.44
N ARG A 150 -19.84 -8.97 18.18
CA ARG A 150 -21.15 -8.83 17.54
C ARG A 150 -21.47 -10.16 16.89
N ASP A 151 -22.05 -11.04 17.69
CA ASP A 151 -22.81 -12.18 17.18
C ASP A 151 -23.85 -11.63 16.20
N HIS A 152 -23.64 -11.85 14.90
CA HIS A 152 -24.69 -11.70 13.91
C HIS A 152 -25.64 -12.88 14.12
N HIS A 153 -26.54 -12.74 15.09
CA HIS A 153 -27.71 -13.59 15.12
C HIS A 153 -28.55 -13.19 13.90
N GLN A 154 -28.52 -14.07 12.91
CA GLN A 154 -29.31 -13.96 11.70
C GLN A 154 -30.77 -14.18 12.11
N THR A 155 -31.49 -13.10 12.41
CA THR A 155 -32.94 -13.16 12.58
C THR A 155 -33.54 -13.23 11.18
N VAL A 156 -33.83 -14.45 10.72
CA VAL A 156 -34.70 -14.68 9.58
C VAL A 156 -36.13 -14.28 9.98
N ALA A 157 -36.57 -13.12 9.50
CA ALA A 157 -37.97 -12.73 9.56
C ALA A 157 -38.73 -13.48 8.46
N ALA A 158 -39.43 -14.53 8.84
CA ALA A 158 -40.50 -15.12 8.07
C ALA A 158 -41.56 -15.63 9.04
N ALA A 159 -42.71 -14.96 9.10
CA ALA A 159 -43.98 -15.57 8.74
C ALA A 159 -45.16 -14.61 8.96
N THR A 160 -46.07 -14.77 8.01
CA THR A 160 -47.44 -14.32 7.85
C THR A 160 -48.38 -14.57 9.05
N GLU A 161 -49.53 -13.92 8.94
CA GLU A 161 -50.60 -13.70 9.92
C GLU A 161 -51.31 -14.96 10.50
N ALA A 162 -51.62 -14.83 11.80
CA ALA A 162 -52.85 -15.13 12.55
C ALA A 162 -53.56 -16.52 12.57
N ALA A 163 -53.86 -16.93 13.83
CA ALA A 163 -55.02 -17.67 14.40
C ALA A 163 -54.61 -19.00 15.09
N ASP A 164 -55.17 -19.50 16.20
CA ASP A 164 -55.90 -19.02 17.40
C ASP A 164 -55.92 -20.26 18.37
N THR A 165 -55.84 -20.03 19.69
CA THR A 165 -56.24 -20.91 20.85
C THR A 165 -55.51 -22.27 21.17
N PRO A 166 -55.58 -22.79 22.44
CA PRO A 166 -54.39 -23.19 23.21
C PRO A 166 -54.41 -24.58 23.92
N ALA A 167 -53.33 -24.86 24.67
CA ALA A 167 -53.19 -25.77 25.83
C ALA A 167 -52.98 -27.28 25.60
N MET A 168 -51.82 -27.80 26.04
CA MET A 168 -51.68 -28.89 27.05
C MET A 168 -50.18 -29.20 27.27
N MET A 169 -49.72 -29.20 28.52
CA MET A 169 -48.42 -29.78 28.93
C MET A 169 -48.59 -31.32 29.00
N PRO A 170 -47.52 -32.15 28.84
CA PRO A 170 -46.83 -32.61 30.06
C PRO A 170 -45.33 -32.99 29.92
N THR A 171 -44.58 -32.63 30.98
CA THR A 171 -43.49 -33.33 31.70
C THR A 171 -42.19 -33.84 31.03
N PRO A 172 -41.07 -33.86 31.79
CA PRO A 172 -39.71 -34.08 31.29
C PRO A 172 -39.22 -35.54 31.44
N HIS A 173 -38.36 -35.98 30.52
CA HIS A 173 -37.58 -37.22 30.68
C HIS A 173 -36.07 -36.93 30.66
N THR A 174 -35.40 -37.41 31.70
CA THR A 174 -33.97 -37.28 32.03
C THR A 174 -33.11 -38.31 31.26
N PRO A 175 -31.76 -38.19 31.25
CA PRO A 175 -30.87 -38.69 30.20
C PRO A 175 -30.23 -40.05 30.52
N GLY A 176 -29.74 -40.72 29.47
CA GLY A 176 -28.77 -41.80 29.65
C GLY A 176 -28.49 -42.60 28.38
N GLN A 177 -27.34 -42.37 27.75
CA GLN A 177 -26.26 -43.37 27.74
C GLN A 177 -25.02 -42.86 26.98
N MET A 178 -23.91 -42.79 27.72
CA MET A 178 -22.56 -42.79 27.17
C MET A 178 -22.32 -44.08 26.37
N ARG A 179 -21.76 -43.95 25.17
CA ARG A 179 -20.90 -44.99 24.59
C ARG A 179 -19.52 -44.39 24.32
N GLN A 180 -18.53 -45.06 24.89
CA GLN A 180 -17.10 -44.76 24.89
C GLN A 180 -16.43 -45.09 23.52
N PRO A 181 -15.18 -44.63 23.31
CA PRO A 181 -14.61 -44.41 21.97
C PRO A 181 -13.96 -45.66 21.38
N TYR A 182 -13.97 -45.75 20.04
CA TYR A 182 -13.23 -46.75 19.29
C TYR A 182 -11.72 -46.45 19.33
N LYS A 183 -10.94 -47.43 19.80
CA LYS A 183 -9.47 -47.51 19.68
C LYS A 183 -9.12 -48.28 18.40
N GLY A 184 -8.25 -47.73 17.57
CA GLY A 184 -7.67 -48.42 16.40
C GLY A 184 -6.48 -49.33 16.76
N PRO A 185 -5.78 -49.88 15.76
CA PRO A 185 -4.35 -50.21 15.84
C PRO A 185 -3.52 -49.41 14.80
N VAL A 186 -2.72 -48.41 15.21
CA VAL A 186 -1.23 -48.35 15.33
C VAL A 186 -0.38 -49.06 14.26
N ASP A 187 0.35 -48.25 13.46
CA ASP A 187 1.79 -48.31 13.03
C ASP A 187 2.42 -49.66 12.61
N ARG A 188 3.30 -49.82 11.59
CA ARG A 188 4.37 -48.95 11.03
C ARG A 188 5.07 -49.63 9.81
N PRO A 189 6.24 -49.18 9.26
CA PRO A 189 6.51 -49.06 7.82
C PRO A 189 7.56 -50.05 7.28
N CYS A 190 7.85 -50.04 5.97
CA CYS A 190 9.17 -50.39 5.37
C CYS A 190 9.29 -49.79 3.95
N VAL A 191 10.24 -48.86 3.71
CA VAL A 191 11.57 -49.02 3.06
C VAL A 191 11.54 -49.21 1.52
N GLY A 192 12.28 -48.35 0.80
CA GLY A 192 12.71 -48.63 -0.56
C GLY A 192 13.43 -47.46 -1.27
N LYS A 193 14.75 -47.37 -1.09
CA LYS A 193 15.65 -46.57 -1.94
C LYS A 193 15.59 -47.04 -3.40
N ARG A 194 15.79 -46.12 -4.36
CA ARG A 194 16.73 -46.36 -5.48
C ARG A 194 17.12 -45.06 -6.20
N GLU A 195 18.42 -44.99 -6.45
CA GLU A 195 19.17 -43.99 -7.20
C GLU A 195 18.85 -44.09 -8.70
N HIS A 196 18.97 -42.96 -9.42
CA HIS A 196 19.59 -42.84 -10.73
C HIS A 196 19.93 -41.38 -11.01
#